data_AF-A0A2R6AEK7-F1
#
_entry.id   AF-A0A2R6AEK7-F1
#
_cell.length_a   1.000
_cell.length_b   1.000
_cell.length_c   1.000
_cell.angle_alpha   90.00
_cell.angle_beta   90.00
_cell.angle_gamma   90.00
#
_symmetry.space_group_name_H-M   'P 1'
#
loop_
_entity.id
_entity.type
_entity.pdbx_description
1 polymer ?
#
loop_
_entity_poly.entity_id
_entity_poly.type
_entity_poly.pdbx_seq_one_letter_code
_entity_poly.pdbx_strand_id
1 'polypeptide(L)'
;MRASFTTHAEQEEYEKNKRTMNKNEFRQLALDLRKQNPEFQTLHSQVAQQVAERFYQARKRFFEGLANKPKIKKPHKYFSLVYPLSGWKLSNIREVRHGKNKKKKARLHLSKR
;
A
#
# COMPACT_ATOMS: atom_id res chain seq x y z
N MET A 1 -21.38 -21.99 3.54
CA MET A 1 -20.97 -22.16 2.12
C MET A 1 -19.96 -21.06 1.78
N ARG A 2 -18.68 -21.41 1.53
CA ARG A 2 -17.64 -20.46 1.10
C ARG A 2 -17.55 -20.58 -0.43
N ALA A 3 -17.84 -19.49 -1.14
CA ALA A 3 -17.74 -19.44 -2.59
C ALA A 3 -16.28 -19.66 -3.03
N SER A 4 -16.03 -20.80 -3.66
CA SER A 4 -14.77 -21.15 -4.32
C SER A 4 -14.96 -20.97 -5.83
N PHE A 5 -15.03 -19.73 -6.33
CA PHE A 5 -15.25 -19.45 -7.76
C PHE A 5 -14.23 -18.49 -8.40
N THR A 6 -13.11 -18.14 -7.75
CA THR A 6 -12.26 -17.01 -8.19
C THR A 6 -10.82 -17.39 -8.58
N THR A 7 -10.58 -18.49 -9.30
CA THR A 7 -9.18 -18.90 -9.60
C THR A 7 -8.86 -18.90 -11.08
N HIS A 8 -9.70 -19.51 -11.93
CA HIS A 8 -9.42 -19.57 -13.38
C HIS A 8 -9.68 -18.24 -14.09
N ALA A 9 -10.79 -17.56 -13.81
CA ALA A 9 -11.09 -16.26 -14.42
C ALA A 9 -10.05 -15.18 -14.05
N GLU A 10 -9.63 -15.09 -12.78
CA GLU A 10 -8.60 -14.12 -12.35
C GLU A 10 -7.22 -14.43 -12.97
N GLN A 11 -6.89 -15.72 -13.19
CA GLN A 11 -5.65 -16.15 -13.85
C GLN A 11 -5.68 -15.93 -15.36
N GLU A 12 -6.76 -16.28 -16.05
CA GLU A 12 -6.93 -15.98 -17.48
C GLU A 12 -6.94 -14.47 -17.73
N GLU A 13 -7.63 -13.72 -16.86
CA GLU A 13 -7.59 -12.26 -16.89
C GLU A 13 -6.17 -11.79 -16.63
N TYR A 14 -5.37 -12.40 -15.74
CA TYR A 14 -3.98 -12.01 -15.53
C TYR A 14 -3.02 -12.40 -16.67
N GLU A 15 -3.16 -13.59 -17.25
CA GLU A 15 -2.35 -14.01 -18.39
C GLU A 15 -2.64 -13.13 -19.61
N LYS A 16 -3.91 -12.72 -19.80
CA LYS A 16 -4.30 -11.65 -20.76
C LYS A 16 -3.83 -10.26 -20.29
N ASN A 17 -3.90 -9.94 -19.00
CA ASN A 17 -3.63 -8.62 -18.40
C ASN A 17 -2.18 -8.36 -17.99
N LYS A 18 -1.24 -9.30 -18.15
CA LYS A 18 0.21 -8.98 -18.13
C LYS A 18 0.51 -7.81 -19.09
N ARG A 19 -0.41 -7.52 -20.01
CA ARG A 19 -0.34 -6.47 -21.04
C ARG A 19 -1.25 -5.24 -20.85
N THR A 20 -2.32 -5.26 -20.05
CA THR A 20 -3.36 -4.20 -20.10
C THR A 20 -3.23 -3.10 -19.04
N MET A 21 -2.55 -3.35 -17.90
CA MET A 21 -2.42 -2.30 -16.87
C MET A 21 -1.03 -2.19 -16.25
N ASN A 22 -0.25 -1.24 -16.77
CA ASN A 22 1.02 -0.75 -16.27
C ASN A 22 0.88 -0.21 -14.82
N LYS A 23 1.97 -0.24 -14.06
CA LYS A 23 2.13 0.45 -12.77
C LYS A 23 1.57 1.88 -12.77
N ASN A 24 1.77 2.63 -13.86
CA ASN A 24 1.28 4.00 -14.02
C ASN A 24 -0.24 4.06 -14.17
N GLU A 25 -0.84 3.15 -14.91
CA GLU A 25 -2.30 3.05 -15.05
C GLU A 25 -2.95 2.66 -13.72
N PHE A 26 -2.31 1.77 -12.94
CA PHE A 26 -2.70 1.48 -11.56
C PHE A 26 -2.68 2.73 -10.65
N ARG A 27 -1.66 3.59 -10.82
CA ARG A 27 -1.57 4.85 -10.06
C ARG A 27 -2.68 5.82 -10.47
N GLN A 28 -2.98 5.94 -11.75
CA GLN A 28 -4.07 6.80 -12.24
C GLN A 28 -5.43 6.30 -11.73
N LEU A 29 -5.70 5.00 -11.86
CA LEU A 29 -6.92 4.40 -11.34
C LEU A 29 -7.11 4.67 -9.84
N ALA A 30 -6.03 4.55 -9.04
CA ALA A 30 -6.09 4.87 -7.62
C ALA A 30 -6.38 6.35 -7.34
N LEU A 31 -5.91 7.27 -8.19
CA LEU A 31 -6.24 8.69 -8.08
C LEU A 31 -7.70 8.96 -8.48
N ASP A 32 -8.22 8.27 -9.48
CA ASP A 32 -9.60 8.43 -9.93
C ASP A 32 -10.58 7.88 -8.89
N LEU A 33 -10.30 6.71 -8.33
CA LEU A 33 -11.04 6.16 -7.18
C LEU A 33 -10.99 7.08 -5.96
N ARG A 34 -9.85 7.75 -5.74
CA ARG A 34 -9.72 8.76 -4.66
C ARG A 34 -10.64 9.96 -4.89
N LYS A 35 -10.79 10.41 -6.14
CA LYS A 35 -11.68 11.54 -6.47
C LYS A 35 -13.16 11.18 -6.31
N GLN A 36 -13.53 9.94 -6.66
CA GLN A 36 -14.92 9.48 -6.62
C GLN A 36 -15.48 9.33 -5.19
N ASN A 37 -14.64 9.03 -4.20
CA ASN A 37 -15.09 8.85 -2.82
C ASN A 37 -14.71 10.05 -1.92
N PRO A 38 -15.69 10.78 -1.35
CA PRO A 38 -15.45 11.91 -0.46
C PRO A 38 -14.53 11.60 0.72
N GLU A 39 -14.64 10.40 1.30
CA GLU A 39 -13.79 9.98 2.42
C GLU A 39 -12.31 9.89 2.01
N PHE A 40 -12.05 9.43 0.79
CA PHE A 40 -10.70 9.28 0.25
C PHE A 40 -10.11 10.59 -0.28
N GLN A 41 -10.92 11.62 -0.54
CA GLN A 41 -10.41 12.94 -0.93
C GLN A 41 -9.53 13.56 0.15
N THR A 42 -9.79 13.24 1.42
CA THR A 42 -8.96 13.63 2.57
C THR A 42 -7.55 13.04 2.52
N LEU A 43 -7.38 11.91 1.84
CA LEU A 43 -6.09 11.24 1.68
C LEU A 43 -5.23 11.98 0.66
N HIS A 44 -3.95 12.15 1.00
CA HIS A 44 -2.97 12.72 0.09
C HIS A 44 -2.81 11.85 -1.16
N SER A 45 -2.70 12.48 -2.34
CA SER A 45 -2.57 11.78 -3.64
C SER A 45 -1.46 10.74 -3.65
N GLN A 46 -0.34 11.05 -3.00
CA GLN A 46 0.79 10.14 -2.89
C GLN A 46 0.48 8.87 -2.08
N VAL A 47 -0.41 8.94 -1.08
CA VAL A 47 -0.82 7.76 -0.29
C VAL A 47 -1.57 6.79 -1.19
N ALA A 48 -2.50 7.29 -2.00
CA ALA A 48 -3.24 6.48 -2.98
C ALA A 48 -2.29 5.82 -4.00
N GLN A 49 -1.31 6.56 -4.52
CA GLN A 49 -0.32 6.02 -5.46
C GLN A 49 0.57 4.92 -4.84
N GLN A 50 1.00 5.09 -3.57
CA GLN A 50 1.79 4.08 -2.87
C GLN A 50 0.99 2.81 -2.57
N VAL A 51 -0.31 2.95 -2.25
CA VAL A 51 -1.21 1.81 -2.08
C VAL A 51 -1.34 1.06 -3.41
N ALA A 52 -1.53 1.77 -4.52
CA ALA A 52 -1.58 1.17 -5.86
C ALA A 52 -0.31 0.39 -6.20
N GLU A 53 0.87 0.93 -5.87
CA GLU A 53 2.15 0.28 -6.12
C GLU A 53 2.34 -1.01 -5.30
N ARG A 54 1.92 -1.00 -4.02
CA ARG A 54 1.94 -2.22 -3.18
C ARG A 54 0.99 -3.28 -3.69
N PHE A 55 -0.18 -2.86 -4.16
CA PHE A 55 -1.15 -3.78 -4.76
C PHE A 55 -0.59 -4.39 -6.04
N TYR A 56 0.00 -3.58 -6.92
CA TYR A 56 0.67 -4.06 -8.14
C TYR A 56 1.75 -5.10 -7.84
N GLN A 57 2.62 -4.85 -6.86
CA GLN A 57 3.66 -5.81 -6.46
C GLN A 57 3.08 -7.10 -5.87
N ALA A 58 2.04 -7.01 -5.04
CA ALA A 58 1.37 -8.17 -4.46
C ALA A 58 0.70 -9.02 -5.55
N ARG A 59 0.03 -8.37 -6.49
CA ARG A 59 -0.55 -8.98 -7.68
C ARG A 59 0.52 -9.71 -8.48
N LYS A 60 1.61 -9.02 -8.86
CA LYS A 60 2.73 -9.59 -9.61
C LYS A 60 3.28 -10.86 -8.93
N ARG A 61 3.60 -10.81 -7.63
CA ARG A 61 4.13 -11.95 -6.87
C ARG A 61 3.17 -13.13 -6.78
N PHE A 62 1.86 -12.86 -6.64
CA PHE A 62 0.85 -13.92 -6.59
C PHE A 62 0.86 -14.74 -7.88
N PHE A 63 0.88 -14.06 -9.02
CA PHE A 63 0.84 -14.74 -10.30
C PHE A 63 2.18 -15.26 -10.79
N GLU A 64 3.30 -14.73 -10.29
CA GLU A 64 4.62 -15.37 -10.45
C GLU A 64 4.75 -16.65 -9.58
N GLY A 65 3.74 -17.02 -8.79
CA GLY A 65 3.77 -18.17 -7.89
C GLY A 65 4.68 -17.97 -6.67
N LEU A 66 5.25 -16.77 -6.50
CA LEU A 66 6.16 -16.43 -5.40
C LEU A 66 5.42 -16.14 -4.09
N ALA A 67 4.11 -15.88 -4.15
CA ALA A 67 3.31 -15.58 -2.98
C ALA A 67 1.91 -16.19 -3.09
N ASN A 68 1.33 -16.50 -1.93
CA ASN A 68 -0.08 -16.88 -1.83
C ASN A 68 -1.01 -15.70 -2.19
N LYS A 69 -2.28 -16.01 -2.52
CA LYS A 69 -3.32 -15.01 -2.82
C LYS A 69 -3.30 -13.89 -1.77
N PRO A 70 -3.21 -12.60 -2.17
CA PRO A 70 -3.22 -11.50 -1.22
C PRO A 70 -4.49 -11.54 -0.38
N LYS A 71 -4.34 -11.60 0.95
CA LYS A 71 -5.45 -11.64 1.92
C LYS A 71 -5.63 -10.26 2.54
N ILE A 72 -6.89 -9.84 2.70
CA ILE A 72 -7.23 -8.66 3.52
C ILE A 72 -6.73 -8.93 4.94
N LYS A 73 -5.88 -8.03 5.45
CA LYS A 73 -5.34 -8.15 6.80
C LYS A 73 -6.31 -7.48 7.78
N LYS A 74 -6.32 -7.96 9.02
CA LYS A 74 -7.01 -7.21 10.10
C LYS A 74 -6.36 -5.82 10.24
N PRO A 75 -7.10 -4.75 10.58
CA PRO A 75 -6.56 -3.39 10.69
C PRO A 75 -5.25 -3.29 11.50
N HIS A 76 -5.17 -3.97 12.65
CA HIS A 76 -3.98 -3.99 13.51
C HIS A 76 -2.78 -4.79 12.96
N LYS A 77 -2.95 -5.53 11.85
CA LYS A 77 -1.88 -6.29 11.18
C LYS A 77 -1.22 -5.51 10.03
N TYR A 78 -1.70 -4.30 9.73
CA TYR A 78 -1.01 -3.40 8.81
C TYR A 78 0.17 -2.76 9.54
N PHE A 79 1.36 -3.34 9.36
CA PHE A 79 2.60 -2.90 10.01
C PHE A 79 3.15 -1.55 9.50
N SER A 80 2.63 -1.03 8.39
CA SER A 80 3.18 0.16 7.75
C SER A 80 2.12 1.26 7.62
N LEU A 81 2.37 2.38 8.28
CA LEU A 81 1.78 3.66 7.90
C LEU A 81 2.43 4.11 6.58
N VAL A 82 1.61 4.32 5.54
CA VAL A 82 2.08 4.94 4.30
C VAL A 82 2.21 6.43 4.57
N TYR A 83 3.44 6.90 4.64
CA TYR A 83 3.77 8.28 4.95
C TYR A 83 3.71 9.12 3.67
N PRO A 84 2.95 10.23 3.62
CA PRO A 84 3.09 11.19 2.53
C PRO A 84 4.49 11.83 2.60
N LEU A 85 5.20 11.94 1.47
CA LEU A 85 6.57 12.51 1.38
C LEU A 85 6.60 13.94 1.92
N SER A 86 5.49 14.65 1.77
CA SER A 86 5.28 15.99 2.31
C SER A 86 4.35 15.97 3.49
N GLY A 87 4.63 16.85 4.45
CA GLY A 87 3.70 17.19 5.51
C GLY A 87 4.08 16.65 6.88
N TRP A 88 5.04 15.73 6.99
CA TRP A 88 5.53 15.29 8.29
C TRP A 88 7.05 15.38 8.32
N LYS A 89 7.60 16.03 9.34
CA LYS A 89 9.04 16.14 9.55
C LYS A 89 9.47 15.28 10.73
N LEU A 90 10.55 14.51 10.55
CA LEU A 90 11.20 13.83 11.65
C LEU A 90 11.85 14.88 12.54
N SER A 91 11.48 14.88 13.81
CA SER A 91 12.08 15.75 14.82
C SER A 91 12.54 14.91 16.00
N ASN A 92 13.60 15.37 16.66
CA ASN A 92 14.08 14.82 17.93
C ASN A 92 14.26 13.30 17.90
N ILE A 93 15.25 12.85 17.13
CA ILE A 93 15.74 11.47 17.20
C ILE A 93 16.54 11.37 18.49
N ARG A 94 16.04 10.62 19.47
CA ARG A 94 16.77 10.33 20.70
C ARG A 94 16.95 8.83 20.89
N GLU A 95 18.12 8.47 21.40
CA GLU A 95 18.40 7.11 21.83
C GLU A 95 17.69 6.88 23.17
N VAL A 96 16.86 5.84 23.24
CA VAL A 96 16.04 5.57 24.43
C VAL A 96 16.53 4.34 25.19
N ARG A 97 17.43 3.56 24.59
CA ARG A 97 18.05 2.40 25.22
C ARG A 97 19.49 2.28 24.75
N HIS A 98 20.43 2.32 25.70
CA HIS A 98 21.84 2.00 25.47
C HIS A 98 22.10 0.54 25.87
N GLY A 99 22.73 -0.24 25.00
CA GLY A 99 22.99 -1.69 25.17
C GLY A 99 22.91 -2.47 23.84
N LYS A 100 22.97 -3.82 23.90
CA LYS A 100 22.94 -4.71 22.72
C LYS A 100 21.69 -4.54 21.82
N ASN A 101 20.59 -4.00 22.35
CA ASN A 101 19.34 -3.72 21.63
C ASN A 101 19.05 -2.21 21.58
N LYS A 102 19.78 -1.48 20.73
CA LYS A 102 19.61 -0.03 20.54
C LYS A 102 18.22 0.27 19.97
N LYS A 103 17.43 1.05 20.71
CA LYS A 103 16.12 1.55 20.25
C LYS A 103 16.17 3.07 20.14
N LYS A 104 15.88 3.58 18.93
CA LYS A 104 15.71 5.01 18.67
C LYS A 104 14.22 5.34 18.68
N LYS A 105 13.85 6.43 19.35
CA LYS A 105 12.51 7.02 19.23
C LYS A 105 12.64 8.36 18.53
N ALA A 106 11.74 8.62 17.59
CA ALA A 106 11.60 9.90 16.92
C ALA A 106 10.17 10.42 17.12
N ARG A 107 10.01 11.74 17.15
CA ARG A 107 8.69 12.38 17.12
C ARG A 107 8.40 12.86 15.71
N LEU A 108 7.18 12.60 15.25
CA LEU A 108 6.70 13.07 13.97
C LEU A 108 5.78 14.26 14.21
N HIS A 109 6.04 15.37 13.51
CA HIS A 109 5.15 16.53 13.53
C HIS A 109 4.60 16.77 12.14
N LEU A 110 3.28 16.98 12.06
CA LEU A 110 2.59 17.31 10.82
C LEU A 110 2.84 18.80 10.51
N SER A 111 3.76 19.10 9.60
CA SER A 111 3.86 20.42 8.98
C SER A 111 2.71 20.60 8.00
N LYS A 112 1.81 21.54 8.27
CA LYS A 112 0.82 21.97 7.28
C LYS A 112 1.54 22.59 6.08
N ARG A 113 1.06 22.29 4.87
CA ARG A 113 1.42 23.02 3.65
C ARG A 113 0.61 24.30 3.59
#